data_AF-A0A7M4A0T4-F1
#
_entry.id   AF-A0A7M4A0T4-F1
#
_cell.length_a   1.000
_cell.length_b   1.000
_cell.length_c   1.000
_cell.angle_alpha   90.00
_cell.angle_beta   90.00
_cell.angle_gamma   90.00
#
_symmetry.space_group_name_H-M   'P 1'
#
loop_
_entity.id
_entity.type
_entity.pdbx_description
1 polymer ?
#
loop_
_entity_poly.entity_id
_entity_poly.type
_entity_poly.pdbx_seq_one_letter_code
_entity_poly.pdbx_strand_id
1 'polypeptide(L)'
;MRFDVLSLILGWTLIAISIPLFICSLITIWLDDFEMAMKAFLIPIILSPTIGSLMLKFGTRSDTPERLRDREAFAAVALIYPIVVFIGLFPYWLGGVFVGPFTADANLIDIA
;
A
#
# COMPACT_ATOMS: atom_id res chain seq x y z
N MET A 1 -0.10 13.92 20.72
CA MET A 1 -0.59 13.85 19.33
C MET A 1 -1.73 12.84 19.31
N ARG A 2 -2.88 13.14 18.71
CA ARG A 2 -4.00 12.19 18.68
C ARG A 2 -3.73 11.16 17.59
N PHE A 3 -3.30 9.97 17.98
CA PHE A 3 -3.06 8.87 17.04
C PHE A 3 -4.34 8.33 16.41
N ASP A 4 -5.50 8.68 17.00
CA ASP A 4 -6.81 8.25 16.54
C ASP A 4 -7.15 8.80 15.14
N VAL A 5 -6.93 10.10 14.98
CA VAL A 5 -7.14 10.82 13.72
C VAL A 5 -6.16 10.34 12.65
N LEU A 6 -4.90 10.11 13.05
CA LEU A 6 -3.87 9.61 12.15
C LEU A 6 -4.23 8.22 11.61
N SER A 7 -4.68 7.32 12.49
CA SER A 7 -5.09 5.96 12.13
C SER A 7 -6.34 5.96 11.25
N LEU A 8 -7.24 6.93 11.44
CA LEU A 8 -8.41 7.12 10.58
C LEU A 8 -7.99 7.48 9.14
N ILE A 9 -7.15 8.51 8.98
CA ILE A 9 -6.73 8.98 7.66
C ILE A 9 -5.89 7.89 6.96
N LEU A 10 -4.86 7.36 7.64
CA LEU A 10 -3.99 6.32 7.10
C LEU A 10 -4.77 5.05 6.75
N GLY A 11 -5.69 4.64 7.60
CA GLY A 11 -6.51 3.45 7.40
C GLY A 11 -7.36 3.54 6.14
N TRP A 12 -8.06 4.67 5.95
CA TRP A 12 -8.85 4.91 4.75
C TRP A 12 -8.01 5.07 3.50
N THR A 13 -6.84 5.72 3.57
CA THR A 13 -5.94 5.84 2.41
C THR A 13 -5.44 4.48 1.95
N LEU A 14 -5.05 3.59 2.88
CA LEU A 14 -4.62 2.23 2.57
C LEU A 14 -5.74 1.39 1.93
N ILE A 15 -6.97 1.53 2.42
CA ILE A 15 -8.13 0.89 1.79
C ILE A 15 -8.36 1.47 0.40
N ALA A 16 -8.33 2.79 0.24
CA ALA A 16 -8.55 3.45 -1.05
C ALA A 16 -7.54 3.03 -2.13
N ILE A 17 -6.27 2.82 -1.76
CA ILE A 17 -5.23 2.36 -2.70
C ILE A 17 -5.43 0.93 -3.19
N SER A 18 -6.17 0.09 -2.48
CA SER A 18 -6.54 -1.23 -3.01
C SER A 18 -7.31 -1.15 -4.34
N ILE A 19 -8.04 -0.05 -4.58
CA ILE A 19 -8.84 0.16 -5.80
C ILE A 19 -7.93 0.31 -7.04
N PRO A 20 -7.00 1.27 -7.12
CA PRO A 20 -6.09 1.37 -8.27
C PRO A 20 -5.23 0.12 -8.42
N LEU A 21 -4.79 -0.52 -7.33
CA LEU A 21 -4.05 -1.80 -7.40
C LEU A 21 -4.89 -2.91 -8.07
N PHE A 22 -6.16 -3.02 -7.70
CA PHE A 22 -7.08 -3.98 -8.29
C PHE A 22 -7.33 -3.67 -9.78
N ILE A 23 -7.55 -2.40 -10.13
CA ILE A 23 -7.70 -1.97 -11.53
C ILE A 23 -6.44 -2.30 -12.33
N CYS A 24 -5.24 -1.99 -11.81
CA CYS A 24 -3.99 -2.33 -12.47
C CYS A 24 -3.84 -3.84 -12.64
N SER A 25 -4.21 -4.66 -11.64
CA SER A 25 -4.22 -6.12 -11.77
C SER A 25 -5.13 -6.60 -12.90
N LEU A 26 -6.33 -6.02 -13.05
CA LEU A 26 -7.24 -6.37 -14.15
C LEU A 26 -6.67 -5.97 -15.51
N ILE A 27 -6.03 -4.80 -15.58
CA ILE A 27 -5.35 -4.33 -16.80
C ILE A 27 -4.19 -5.26 -17.17
N THR A 28 -3.39 -5.70 -16.20
CA THR A 28 -2.30 -6.66 -16.44
C THR A 28 -2.81 -8.01 -16.92
N ILE A 29 -3.94 -8.50 -16.40
CA ILE A 29 -4.59 -9.72 -16.94
C ILE A 29 -4.98 -9.55 -18.41
N TRP A 30 -5.39 -8.34 -18.80
CA TRP A 30 -5.85 -8.04 -20.16
C TRP A 30 -4.70 -7.83 -21.16
N LEU A 31 -3.60 -7.22 -20.73
CA LEU A 31 -2.46 -6.89 -21.59
C LEU A 31 -1.37 -7.97 -21.62
N ASP A 32 -1.13 -8.62 -20.50
CA ASP A 32 -0.07 -9.60 -20.30
C ASP A 32 -0.70 -10.97 -19.98
N ASP A 33 -0.55 -11.46 -18.76
CA ASP A 33 -1.06 -12.76 -18.34
C ASP A 33 -1.53 -12.78 -16.87
N PHE A 34 -2.35 -13.78 -16.55
CA PHE A 34 -2.93 -13.94 -15.22
C PHE A 34 -1.89 -14.25 -14.15
N GLU A 35 -0.84 -15.00 -14.48
CA GLU A 35 0.19 -15.40 -13.53
C GLU A 35 1.00 -14.19 -13.07
N MET A 36 1.39 -13.33 -14.01
CA MET A 36 2.06 -12.06 -13.78
C MET A 36 1.21 -11.12 -12.93
N ALA A 37 -0.08 -10.97 -13.24
CA ALA A 37 -0.99 -10.14 -12.45
C ALA A 37 -1.09 -10.63 -11.00
N MET A 38 -1.21 -11.95 -10.79
CA MET A 38 -1.25 -12.52 -9.45
C MET A 38 0.07 -12.35 -8.70
N LYS A 39 1.21 -12.58 -9.35
CA LYS A 39 2.53 -12.38 -8.74
C LYS A 39 2.73 -10.93 -8.31
N ALA A 40 2.44 -9.97 -9.18
CA ALA A 40 2.68 -8.55 -8.93
C ALA A 40 1.70 -7.95 -7.90
N PHE A 41 0.41 -8.25 -8.00
CA PHE A 41 -0.63 -7.48 -7.32
C PHE A 41 -1.34 -8.21 -6.17
N LEU A 42 -1.29 -9.54 -6.07
CA LEU A 42 -2.05 -10.28 -5.05
C LEU A 42 -1.68 -9.85 -3.63
N ILE A 43 -0.37 -9.74 -3.34
CA ILE A 43 0.12 -9.33 -2.02
C ILE A 43 -0.33 -7.90 -1.67
N PRO A 44 -0.05 -6.85 -2.47
CA PRO A 44 -0.45 -5.50 -2.10
C PRO A 44 -1.97 -5.29 -2.09
N ILE A 45 -2.75 -6.00 -2.93
CA ILE A 45 -4.22 -5.96 -2.92
C ILE A 45 -4.80 -6.47 -1.60
N ILE A 46 -4.20 -7.50 -0.99
CA ILE A 46 -4.66 -8.05 0.29
C ILE A 46 -4.10 -7.24 1.45
N LEU A 47 -2.80 -6.96 1.42
CA LEU A 47 -2.06 -6.37 2.53
C LEU A 47 -2.50 -4.94 2.81
N SER A 48 -2.70 -4.11 1.76
CA SER A 48 -3.11 -2.71 1.91
C SER A 48 -4.44 -2.56 2.67
N PRO A 49 -5.57 -3.14 2.23
CA PRO A 49 -6.84 -3.00 2.95
C PRO A 49 -6.85 -3.76 4.29
N THR A 50 -6.06 -4.82 4.44
CA THR A 50 -5.93 -5.52 5.73
C THR A 50 -5.29 -4.63 6.78
N ILE A 51 -4.14 -4.01 6.47
CA ILE A 51 -3.50 -3.06 7.38
C ILE A 51 -4.42 -1.86 7.61
N GLY A 52 -5.03 -1.32 6.55
CA GLY A 52 -5.95 -0.20 6.69
C GLY A 52 -7.12 -0.50 7.64
N SER A 53 -7.73 -1.68 7.50
CA SER A 53 -8.82 -2.14 8.37
C SER A 53 -8.38 -2.37 9.81
N LEU A 54 -7.16 -2.90 10.03
CA LEU A 54 -6.59 -3.04 11.38
C LEU A 54 -6.38 -1.68 12.04
N MET A 55 -5.89 -0.69 11.28
CA MET A 55 -5.72 0.68 11.77
C MET A 55 -7.06 1.32 12.14
N LEU A 56 -8.10 1.11 11.34
CA LEU A 56 -9.45 1.60 11.67
C LEU A 56 -10.01 0.90 12.91
N LYS A 57 -9.87 -0.42 13.00
CA LYS A 57 -10.45 -1.24 14.09
C LYS A 57 -9.79 -0.99 15.45
N PHE A 58 -8.46 -0.89 15.48
CA PHE A 58 -7.71 -0.77 16.74
C PHE A 58 -7.23 0.65 17.03
N GLY A 59 -7.10 1.47 15.99
CA GLY A 59 -6.51 2.79 16.08
C GLY A 59 -7.51 3.93 16.10
N THR A 60 -8.84 3.72 15.95
CA THR A 60 -9.81 4.82 15.96
C THR A 60 -10.79 4.72 17.14
N ARG A 61 -11.07 5.85 17.78
CA ARG A 61 -12.19 6.03 18.73
C ARG A 61 -13.26 6.89 18.06
N SER A 62 -14.52 6.49 18.19
CA SER A 62 -15.68 7.14 17.59
C SER A 62 -16.03 8.53 18.18
N ASP A 63 -15.34 8.98 19.22
CA ASP A 63 -15.64 10.22 19.97
C ASP A 63 -14.71 11.39 19.59
N THR A 64 -14.67 11.82 18.34
CA THR A 64 -13.94 13.07 18.04
C THR A 64 -14.61 13.92 16.96
N PRO A 65 -15.59 14.75 17.33
CA PRO A 65 -16.05 15.88 16.52
C PRO A 65 -15.18 17.13 16.74
N GLU A 66 -13.92 16.96 17.11
CA GLU A 66 -13.01 18.06 17.41
C GLU A 66 -12.16 18.38 16.18
N ARG A 67 -12.15 19.65 15.79
CA ARG A 67 -11.44 20.19 14.62
C ARG A 67 -10.05 19.57 14.48
N LEU A 68 -9.79 18.95 13.33
CA LEU A 68 -8.47 18.44 12.93
C LEU A 68 -7.43 19.50 13.26
N ARG A 69 -6.43 19.20 14.12
CA ARG A 69 -5.35 20.15 14.37
C ARG A 69 -4.39 20.13 13.18
N ASP A 70 -3.88 21.28 12.76
CA ASP A 70 -2.94 21.39 11.63
C ASP A 70 -1.73 20.45 11.75
N ARG A 71 -1.31 20.14 12.99
CA ARG A 71 -0.23 19.19 13.28
C ARG A 71 -0.56 17.74 12.90
N GLU A 72 -1.81 17.31 13.09
CA GLU A 72 -2.27 15.95 12.76
C GLU A 72 -2.43 15.80 11.25
N ALA A 73 -2.95 16.84 10.58
CA ALA A 73 -3.01 16.90 9.13
C ALA A 73 -1.60 16.78 8.51
N PHE A 74 -0.65 17.56 9.02
CA PHE A 74 0.74 17.52 8.56
C PHE A 74 1.38 16.14 8.79
N ALA A 75 1.21 15.56 9.98
CA ALA A 75 1.72 14.23 10.29
C ALA A 75 1.08 13.14 9.42
N ALA A 76 -0.23 13.23 9.15
CA ALA A 76 -0.94 12.30 8.27
C ALA A 76 -0.36 12.36 6.86
N VAL A 77 -0.25 13.55 6.27
CA VAL A 77 0.32 13.71 4.91
C VAL A 77 1.75 13.18 4.86
N ALA A 78 2.58 13.50 5.86
CA ALA A 78 3.97 13.05 5.92
C ALA A 78 4.11 11.52 6.05
N LEU A 79 3.21 10.85 6.77
CA LEU A 79 3.25 9.39 6.98
C LEU A 79 2.54 8.61 5.87
N ILE A 80 1.52 9.18 5.23
CA ILE A 80 0.85 8.57 4.08
C ILE A 80 1.88 8.27 3.01
N TYR A 81 2.72 9.24 2.66
CA TYR A 81 3.66 9.11 1.53
C TYR A 81 4.56 7.85 1.59
N PRO A 82 5.36 7.63 2.65
CA PRO A 82 6.20 6.44 2.72
C PRO A 82 5.40 5.13 2.78
N ILE A 83 4.21 5.13 3.41
CA ILE A 83 3.36 3.94 3.47
C ILE A 83 2.80 3.58 2.09
N VAL A 84 2.32 4.59 1.35
CA VAL A 84 1.78 4.40 0.00
C VAL A 84 2.87 3.96 -0.97
N VAL A 85 4.04 4.59 -0.90
CA VAL A 85 5.22 4.16 -1.68
C VAL A 85 5.61 2.73 -1.30
N PHE A 86 5.56 2.38 -0.02
CA PHE A 86 5.85 1.03 0.47
C PHE A 86 4.89 -0.02 -0.09
N ILE A 87 3.60 0.28 -0.21
CA ILE A 87 2.64 -0.63 -0.86
C ILE A 87 2.85 -0.66 -2.38
N GLY A 88 3.12 0.50 -2.97
CA GLY A 88 3.26 0.68 -4.41
C GLY A 88 4.52 0.04 -5.00
N LEU A 89 5.54 -0.29 -4.19
CA LEU A 89 6.75 -0.98 -4.69
C LEU A 89 6.52 -2.47 -4.96
N PHE A 90 5.51 -3.10 -4.35
CA PHE A 90 5.28 -4.54 -4.51
C PHE A 90 5.07 -4.97 -5.96
N PRO A 91 4.22 -4.32 -6.78
CA PRO A 91 4.07 -4.68 -8.18
C PRO A 91 5.35 -4.57 -8.99
N TYR A 92 6.20 -3.58 -8.70
CA TYR A 92 7.48 -3.44 -9.40
C TYR A 92 8.47 -4.52 -8.99
N TRP A 93 8.53 -4.83 -7.70
CA TRP A 93 9.45 -5.83 -7.16
C TRP A 93 9.05 -7.26 -7.55
N LEU A 94 7.77 -7.60 -7.39
CA LEU A 94 7.25 -8.95 -7.64
C LEU A 94 6.88 -9.18 -9.10
N GLY A 95 6.62 -8.11 -9.86
CA GLY A 95 6.35 -8.17 -11.29
C GLY A 95 7.61 -8.30 -12.16
N GLY A 96 8.80 -8.40 -11.58
CA GLY A 96 10.02 -8.64 -12.37
C GLY A 96 10.48 -7.46 -13.22
N VAL A 97 10.02 -6.24 -12.92
CA VAL A 97 10.60 -5.00 -13.49
C VAL A 97 12.03 -4.81 -12.95
N PHE A 98 12.30 -5.30 -11.74
CA PHE A 98 13.63 -5.35 -11.15
C PHE A 98 14.16 -6.79 -11.11
N VAL A 99 15.48 -6.95 -11.30
CA VAL A 99 16.18 -8.23 -11.07
C VAL A 99 16.29 -8.43 -9.56
N GLY A 100 15.23 -8.99 -8.96
CA GLY A 100 15.18 -9.28 -7.54
C GLY A 100 16.03 -10.51 -7.17
N PRO A 101 16.27 -10.77 -5.86
CA PRO A 101 17.05 -11.93 -5.40
C PRO A 101 16.43 -13.29 -5.75
N PHE A 102 15.24 -13.31 -6.36
CA PHE A 102 14.48 -14.52 -6.71
C PHE A 102 14.39 -14.76 -8.23
N THR A 103 14.98 -13.90 -9.06
CA THR A 103 15.09 -14.16 -10.51
C THR A 103 16.18 -15.22 -10.78
N ALA A 104 15.90 -16.16 -11.67
CA ALA A 104 16.71 -17.38 -11.88
C ALA A 104 18.19 -17.11 -12.24
N ASP A 105 18.48 -15.93 -12.81
CA ASP A 105 19.82 -15.51 -13.22
C ASP A 105 20.32 -14.26 -12.46
N ALA A 106 19.72 -13.92 -11.32
CA ALA A 106 20.11 -12.74 -10.55
C ALA A 106 21.46 -12.96 -9.84
N ASN A 107 22.50 -12.25 -10.29
CA ASN A 107 23.75 -12.18 -9.55
C ASN A 107 23.69 -11.06 -8.50
N LEU A 108 24.50 -11.16 -7.45
CA LEU A 108 24.63 -10.11 -6.44
C LEU A 108 24.98 -8.72 -7.01
N ILE A 109 25.60 -8.66 -8.19
CA ILE A 109 25.91 -7.41 -8.89
C ILE A 109 24.71 -6.79 -9.60
N ASP A 110 23.67 -7.60 -9.87
CA ASP A 110 22.43 -7.17 -10.54
C ASP A 110 21.38 -6.64 -9.53
N ILE A 111 21.63 -6.81 -8.22
CA ILE A 111 20.75 -6.44 -7.09
C ILE A 111 21.08 -5.01 -6.55
N ALA A 112 21.89 -4.22 -7.27
CA ALA A 112 22.41 -2.92 -6.83
C ALA A 112 21.47 -1.73 -7.14
#